data_AF-A0AAE1NSE3-F1
#
_entry.id   AF-A0AAE1NSE3-F1
#
_cell.length_a   1.000
_cell.length_b   1.000
_cell.length_c   1.000
_cell.angle_alpha   90.00
_cell.angle_beta   90.00
_cell.angle_gamma   90.00
#
_symmetry.space_group_name_H-M   'P 1'
#
loop_
_entity.id
_entity.type
_entity.pdbx_description
1 polymer ?
#
loop_
_entity_poly.entity_id
_entity_poly.type
_entity_poly.pdbx_seq_one_letter_code
_entity_poly.pdbx_strand_id
1 'polypeptide(L)'
;MRDIILATDLAHHLRIVSELREIAASGYDSTNPRHHQLLICLLMTAADLSDQTKDWHSSKHVAELIYKEFFTQGDLEKAMGNMPLEMMDREKAFIPELQLQFLDDVAIPVYEIVAKMFPEAVEPYNNVKANFRHWSRLKDVYKRRKPASTSSLEVFEDDTLEDELEIEQQA
;
A
#
# COMPACT_ATOMS: atom_id res chain seq x y z
N MET A 1 -21.31 -1.31 13.26
CA MET A 1 -20.91 -2.34 12.25
C MET A 1 -21.02 -1.79 10.84
N ARG A 2 -22.21 -1.32 10.39
CA ARG A 2 -22.38 -0.69 9.05
C ARG A 2 -21.29 0.36 8.73
N ASP A 3 -21.14 1.36 9.59
CA ASP A 3 -20.23 2.49 9.33
C ASP A 3 -18.76 2.09 9.35
N ILE A 4 -18.45 0.98 10.02
CA ILE A 4 -17.10 0.42 10.10
C ILE A 4 -16.76 -0.29 8.77
N ILE A 5 -17.70 -1.07 8.23
CA ILE A 5 -17.54 -1.70 6.90
C ILE A 5 -17.41 -0.62 5.83
N LEU A 6 -18.20 0.46 5.90
CA LEU A 6 -18.06 1.56 4.94
C LEU A 6 -16.73 2.31 5.06
N ALA A 7 -16.03 2.20 6.20
CA ALA A 7 -14.73 2.82 6.40
C ALA A 7 -13.57 2.06 5.73
N THR A 8 -13.78 0.82 5.28
CA THR A 8 -12.77 0.08 4.49
C THR A 8 -12.70 0.56 3.04
N ASP A 9 -13.71 1.30 2.57
CA ASP A 9 -13.64 1.99 1.27
C ASP A 9 -12.56 3.08 1.31
N LEU A 10 -11.48 2.91 0.54
CA LEU A 10 -10.41 3.91 0.44
C LEU A 10 -10.92 5.27 -0.05
N ALA A 11 -11.98 5.32 -0.88
CA ALA A 11 -12.57 6.59 -1.27
C ALA A 11 -13.23 7.30 -0.07
N HIS A 12 -13.79 6.54 0.88
CA HIS A 12 -14.24 7.09 2.15
C HIS A 12 -13.07 7.58 3.00
N HIS A 13 -12.01 6.78 3.13
CA HIS A 13 -10.81 7.17 3.87
C HIS A 13 -10.23 8.51 3.35
N LEU A 14 -10.06 8.64 2.04
CA LEU A 14 -9.51 9.85 1.40
C LEU A 14 -10.38 11.10 1.65
N ARG A 15 -11.70 10.94 1.82
CA ARG A 15 -12.58 12.07 2.17
C ARG A 15 -12.38 12.58 3.59
N ILE A 16 -11.97 11.73 4.54
CA ILE A 16 -11.86 12.08 5.96
C ILE A 16 -10.41 12.27 6.44
N VAL A 17 -9.41 12.03 5.59
CA VAL A 17 -7.98 12.06 5.97
C VAL A 17 -7.52 13.41 6.52
N SER A 18 -8.11 14.52 6.07
CA SER A 18 -7.82 15.86 6.61
C SER A 18 -8.27 16.00 8.06
N GLU A 19 -9.47 15.54 8.40
CA GLU A 19 -9.98 15.51 9.77
C GLU A 19 -9.13 14.56 10.64
N LEU A 20 -8.70 13.42 10.10
CA LEU A 20 -7.80 12.48 10.79
C LEU A 20 -6.46 13.14 11.15
N ARG A 21 -5.88 13.93 10.24
CA ARG A 21 -4.65 14.69 10.50
C ARG A 21 -4.88 15.78 11.55
N GLU A 22 -6.03 16.44 11.53
CA GLU A 22 -6.41 17.46 12.51
C GLU A 22 -6.54 16.89 13.92
N ILE A 23 -7.26 15.77 14.11
CA ILE A 23 -7.39 15.15 15.43
C ILE A 23 -6.04 14.62 15.94
N ALA A 24 -5.18 14.12 15.05
CA ALA A 24 -3.84 13.68 15.42
C ALA A 24 -2.92 14.85 15.81
N ALA A 25 -3.17 16.05 15.29
CA ALA A 25 -2.41 17.26 15.65
C ALA A 25 -2.94 17.97 16.90
N SER A 26 -4.26 18.07 17.04
CA SER A 26 -4.94 18.78 18.13
C SER A 26 -5.13 17.94 19.39
N GLY A 27 -5.04 16.62 19.28
CA GLY A 27 -5.27 15.68 20.36
C GLY A 27 -6.65 15.04 20.26
N TYR A 28 -6.69 13.75 20.58
CA TYR A 28 -7.93 12.99 20.63
C TYR A 28 -8.75 13.38 21.89
N ASP A 29 -10.06 13.57 21.72
CA ASP A 29 -11.02 13.87 22.80
C ASP A 29 -12.05 12.74 22.88
N SER A 30 -12.02 11.98 23.97
CA SER A 30 -12.94 10.85 24.21
C SER A 30 -14.37 11.27 24.50
N THR A 31 -14.63 12.55 24.75
CA THR A 31 -15.99 13.05 24.94
C THR A 31 -16.62 13.49 23.62
N ASN A 32 -15.82 13.67 22.57
CA ASN A 32 -16.28 14.07 21.25
C ASN A 32 -16.69 12.85 20.40
N PRO A 33 -17.98 12.68 20.06
CA PRO A 33 -18.44 11.54 19.28
C PRO A 33 -17.83 11.46 17.88
N ARG A 34 -17.49 12.62 17.27
CA ARG A 34 -16.84 12.67 15.95
C ARG A 34 -15.41 12.16 16.02
N HIS A 35 -14.65 12.50 17.07
CA HIS A 35 -13.30 11.99 17.26
C HIS A 35 -13.33 10.46 17.43
N HIS A 36 -14.27 9.94 18.24
CA HIS A 36 -14.49 8.51 18.38
C HIS A 36 -14.78 7.82 17.04
N GLN A 37 -15.66 8.38 16.22
CA GLN A 37 -15.98 7.83 14.89
C GLN A 37 -14.75 7.82 13.98
N LEU A 38 -14.05 8.95 13.89
CA LEU A 38 -12.85 9.12 13.07
C LEU A 38 -11.75 8.12 13.47
N LEU A 39 -11.51 7.96 14.77
CA LEU A 39 -10.54 6.99 15.27
C LEU A 39 -10.90 5.55 14.87
N ILE A 40 -12.18 5.17 14.97
CA ILE A 40 -12.63 3.84 14.53
C ILE A 40 -12.40 3.64 13.03
N CYS A 41 -12.71 4.65 12.21
CA CYS A 41 -12.45 4.61 10.77
C CYS A 41 -10.96 4.44 10.47
N LEU A 42 -10.09 5.22 11.13
CA LEU A 42 -8.64 5.12 10.97
C LEU A 42 -8.12 3.72 11.33
N LEU A 43 -8.53 3.19 12.49
CA LEU A 43 -8.07 1.87 12.94
C LEU A 43 -8.60 0.74 12.03
N MET A 44 -9.80 0.90 11.46
CA MET A 44 -10.32 -0.04 10.48
C MET A 44 -9.51 -0.02 9.18
N THR A 45 -9.22 1.16 8.64
CA THR A 45 -8.33 1.28 7.46
C THR A 45 -6.93 0.74 7.77
N ALA A 46 -6.36 1.04 8.94
CA ALA A 46 -5.05 0.51 9.33
C ALA A 46 -5.07 -1.03 9.39
N ALA A 47 -6.12 -1.63 9.97
CA ALA A 47 -6.27 -3.09 10.01
C ALA A 47 -6.34 -3.69 8.60
N ASP A 48 -7.12 -3.08 7.70
CA ASP A 48 -7.27 -3.50 6.31
C ASP A 48 -5.96 -3.40 5.51
N LEU A 49 -5.07 -2.48 5.90
CA LEU A 49 -3.75 -2.28 5.29
C LEU A 49 -2.60 -2.92 6.09
N SER A 50 -2.89 -3.78 7.06
CA SER A 50 -1.88 -4.27 8.03
C SER A 50 -0.81 -5.20 7.43
N ASP A 51 -1.04 -5.75 6.24
CA ASP A 51 -0.01 -6.48 5.50
C ASP A 51 1.20 -5.61 5.15
N GLN A 52 0.99 -4.31 4.97
CA GLN A 52 2.06 -3.36 4.64
C GLN A 52 3.00 -3.07 5.82
N THR A 53 2.61 -3.46 7.04
CA THR A 53 3.44 -3.29 8.24
C THR A 53 4.30 -4.50 8.55
N LYS A 54 4.18 -5.58 7.77
CA LYS A 54 4.96 -6.79 7.95
C LYS A 54 6.32 -6.63 7.28
N ASP A 55 7.14 -7.66 7.39
CA ASP A 55 8.42 -7.71 6.69
C ASP A 55 8.23 -7.66 5.15
N TRP A 56 9.34 -7.43 4.46
CA TRP A 56 9.38 -7.29 3.02
C TRP A 56 8.79 -8.50 2.27
N HIS A 57 9.11 -9.73 2.68
CA HIS A 57 8.65 -10.92 1.97
C HIS A 57 7.13 -11.06 2.10
N SER A 58 6.59 -10.80 3.30
CA SER A 58 5.15 -10.77 3.53
C SER A 58 4.44 -9.71 2.66
N SER A 59 4.93 -8.47 2.66
CA SER A 59 4.34 -7.37 1.87
C SER A 59 4.43 -7.65 0.36
N LYS A 60 5.56 -8.16 -0.14
CA LYS A 60 5.75 -8.54 -1.54
C LYS A 60 4.80 -9.67 -1.96
N HIS A 61 4.65 -10.70 -1.13
CA HIS A 61 3.74 -11.80 -1.41
C HIS A 61 2.28 -11.35 -1.48
N VAL A 62 1.85 -10.46 -0.57
CA VAL A 62 0.50 -9.89 -0.63
C VAL A 62 0.31 -9.06 -1.90
N ALA A 63 1.30 -8.27 -2.32
CA ALA A 63 1.24 -7.56 -3.60
C ALA A 63 1.06 -8.51 -4.79
N GLU A 64 1.76 -9.65 -4.81
CA GLU A 64 1.58 -10.68 -5.84
C GLU A 64 0.13 -11.18 -5.91
N LEU A 65 -0.49 -11.47 -4.77
CA LEU A 65 -1.88 -11.91 -4.68
C LEU A 65 -2.85 -10.83 -5.19
N ILE A 66 -2.64 -9.57 -4.79
CA ILE A 66 -3.46 -8.44 -5.22
C ILE A 66 -3.42 -8.26 -6.74
N TYR A 67 -2.22 -8.29 -7.35
CA TYR A 67 -2.12 -8.10 -8.79
C TYR A 67 -2.65 -9.32 -9.58
N LYS A 68 -2.55 -10.54 -9.05
CA LYS A 68 -3.21 -11.71 -9.65
C LYS A 68 -4.73 -11.49 -9.72
N GLU A 69 -5.34 -10.94 -8.66
CA GLU A 69 -6.76 -10.59 -8.64
C GLU A 69 -7.09 -9.45 -9.62
N PHE A 70 -6.35 -8.33 -9.56
CA PHE A 70 -6.57 -7.18 -10.44
C PHE A 70 -6.45 -7.53 -11.92
N PHE A 71 -5.47 -8.34 -12.29
CA PHE A 71 -5.30 -8.78 -13.68
C PHE A 71 -6.39 -9.75 -14.12
N THR A 72 -6.91 -10.58 -13.21
CA THR A 72 -8.07 -11.43 -13.52
C THR A 72 -9.31 -10.58 -13.79
N GLN A 73 -9.53 -9.53 -13.00
CA GLN A 73 -10.60 -8.57 -13.27
C GLN A 73 -10.39 -7.82 -14.59
N GLY A 74 -9.19 -7.31 -14.85
CA GLY A 74 -8.89 -6.57 -16.07
C GLY A 74 -9.07 -7.40 -17.35
N ASP A 75 -8.75 -8.69 -17.30
CA ASP A 75 -8.99 -9.61 -18.42
C ASP A 75 -10.50 -9.81 -18.69
N LEU A 76 -11.31 -9.91 -17.63
CA LEU A 76 -12.76 -9.99 -17.74
C LEU A 76 -13.34 -8.69 -18.33
N GLU A 77 -12.85 -7.53 -17.89
CA GLU A 77 -13.24 -6.23 -18.43
C GLU A 77 -12.91 -6.12 -19.93
N LYS A 78 -11.72 -6.54 -20.35
CA LYS A 78 -11.34 -6.61 -21.77
C LYS A 78 -12.25 -7.55 -22.56
N ALA A 79 -12.55 -8.73 -22.02
CA ALA A 79 -13.46 -9.70 -22.66
C ALA A 79 -14.89 -9.17 -22.84
N MET A 80 -15.33 -8.27 -21.95
CA MET A 80 -16.60 -7.55 -22.04
C MET A 80 -16.56 -6.34 -22.98
N GLY A 81 -15.40 -6.01 -23.56
CA GLY A 81 -15.20 -4.85 -24.44
C GLY A 81 -14.93 -3.53 -23.69
N ASN A 82 -14.65 -3.58 -22.39
CA ASN A 82 -14.26 -2.42 -21.59
C ASN A 82 -12.74 -2.23 -21.57
N MET A 83 -12.30 -1.01 -21.33
CA MET A 83 -10.89 -0.70 -21.09
C MET A 83 -10.62 -0.73 -19.59
N PRO A 84 -9.79 -1.67 -19.08
CA PRO A 84 -9.48 -1.72 -17.67
C PRO A 84 -8.60 -0.54 -17.23
N LEU A 85 -8.61 -0.27 -15.93
CA LEU A 85 -7.65 0.64 -15.31
C LEU A 85 -6.21 0.12 -15.51
N GLU A 86 -5.23 1.02 -15.57
CA GLU A 86 -3.83 0.64 -15.82
C GLU A 86 -3.31 -0.39 -14.82
N MET A 87 -3.65 -0.24 -13.53
CA MET A 87 -3.28 -1.19 -12.47
C MET A 87 -3.92 -2.58 -12.61
N MET A 88 -4.99 -2.71 -13.42
CA MET A 88 -5.68 -3.97 -13.71
C MET A 88 -5.29 -4.53 -15.08
N ASP A 89 -4.55 -3.77 -15.90
CA ASP A 89 -4.11 -4.20 -17.22
C ASP A 89 -2.72 -4.84 -17.14
N ARG A 90 -2.65 -6.18 -17.16
CA ARG A 90 -1.38 -6.92 -17.08
C ARG A 90 -0.35 -6.60 -18.17
N GLU A 91 -0.80 -5.98 -19.27
CA GLU A 91 0.06 -5.58 -20.39
C GLU A 91 0.66 -4.17 -20.20
N LYS A 92 0.12 -3.38 -19.25
CA LYS A 92 0.49 -1.98 -19.02
C LYS A 92 0.96 -1.68 -17.61
N ALA A 93 0.41 -2.35 -16.61
CA ALA A 93 0.74 -2.12 -15.22
C ALA A 93 2.25 -2.22 -15.02
N PHE A 94 2.86 -1.24 -14.35
CA PHE A 94 4.24 -1.31 -13.86
C PHE A 94 4.24 -1.39 -12.32
N ILE A 95 4.27 -2.62 -11.80
CA ILE A 95 4.00 -2.94 -10.39
C ILE A 95 4.87 -2.16 -9.39
N PRO A 96 6.21 -2.04 -9.57
CA PRO A 96 7.03 -1.31 -8.62
C PRO A 96 6.63 0.18 -8.50
N GLU A 97 6.23 0.83 -9.58
CA GLU A 97 5.75 2.21 -9.55
C GLU A 97 4.40 2.32 -8.86
N LEU A 98 3.46 1.44 -9.22
CA LEU A 98 2.13 1.41 -8.64
C LEU A 98 2.15 1.11 -7.13
N GLN A 99 3.05 0.23 -6.67
CA GLN A 99 3.24 -0.04 -5.25
C GLN A 99 3.85 1.16 -4.50
N LEU A 100 4.82 1.86 -5.10
CA LEU A 100 5.35 3.10 -4.52
C LEU A 100 4.27 4.16 -4.39
N GLN A 101 3.46 4.38 -5.43
CA GLN A 101 2.34 5.32 -5.39
C GLN A 101 1.33 4.96 -4.30
N PHE A 102 0.90 3.70 -4.25
CA PHE A 102 -0.03 3.23 -3.21
C PHE A 102 0.52 3.42 -1.79
N LEU A 103 1.80 3.09 -1.57
CA LEU A 103 2.42 3.26 -0.27
C LEU A 103 2.55 4.74 0.11
N ASP A 104 2.96 5.62 -0.80
CA ASP A 104 3.14 7.06 -0.55
C ASP A 104 1.82 7.81 -0.35
N ASP A 105 0.82 7.52 -1.19
CA ASP A 105 -0.45 8.24 -1.19
C ASP A 105 -1.43 7.71 -0.14
N VAL A 106 -1.30 6.45 0.28
CA VAL A 106 -2.28 5.78 1.15
C VAL A 106 -1.64 5.21 2.42
N ALA A 107 -0.78 4.19 2.31
CA ALA A 107 -0.36 3.41 3.48
C ALA A 107 0.51 4.22 4.45
N ILE A 108 1.50 4.97 3.95
CA ILE A 108 2.38 5.81 4.76
C ILE A 108 1.57 6.88 5.51
N PRO A 109 0.68 7.68 4.86
CA PRO A 109 -0.18 8.62 5.56
C PRO A 109 -1.05 7.99 6.65
N VAL A 110 -1.63 6.82 6.42
CA VAL A 110 -2.43 6.10 7.42
C VAL A 110 -1.58 5.79 8.65
N TYR A 111 -0.43 5.16 8.46
CA TYR A 111 0.42 4.75 9.58
C TYR A 111 1.16 5.91 10.24
N GLU A 112 1.41 7.02 9.53
CA GLU A 112 1.91 8.26 10.12
C GLU A 112 0.90 8.85 11.12
N ILE A 113 -0.38 8.90 10.74
CA ILE A 113 -1.45 9.39 11.62
C ILE A 113 -1.58 8.45 12.83
N VAL A 114 -1.57 7.13 12.61
CA VAL A 114 -1.61 6.14 13.70
C VAL A 114 -0.44 6.32 14.67
N ALA A 115 0.80 6.40 14.17
CA ALA A 115 1.99 6.58 15.01
C ALA A 115 1.99 7.93 15.76
N LYS A 116 1.38 8.97 15.19
CA LYS A 116 1.22 10.26 15.85
C LYS A 116 0.21 10.21 17.01
N MET A 117 -0.87 9.46 16.85
CA MET A 117 -1.89 9.27 17.89
C MET A 117 -1.47 8.25 18.95
N PHE A 118 -0.70 7.24 18.56
CA PHE A 118 -0.24 6.12 19.39
C PHE A 118 1.26 5.93 19.16
N PRO A 119 2.13 6.59 19.97
CA PRO A 119 3.58 6.51 19.81
C PRO A 119 4.14 5.07 19.84
N GLU A 120 3.44 4.15 20.53
CA GLU A 120 3.77 2.73 20.59
C GLU A 120 3.61 2.04 19.21
N ALA A 121 2.86 2.62 18.29
CA ALA A 121 2.66 2.13 16.93
C ALA A 121 3.68 2.68 15.91
N VAL A 122 4.80 3.25 16.38
CA VAL A 122 5.87 3.76 15.51
C VAL A 122 6.54 2.67 14.66
N GLU A 123 6.61 1.44 15.17
CA GLU A 123 7.23 0.31 14.46
C GLU A 123 6.46 -0.08 13.19
N PRO A 124 5.12 -0.30 13.22
CA PRO A 124 4.32 -0.46 12.01
C PRO A 124 4.58 0.61 10.94
N TYR A 125 4.65 1.89 11.33
CA TYR A 125 4.95 2.99 10.42
C TYR A 125 6.36 2.88 9.81
N ASN A 126 7.37 2.56 10.63
CA ASN A 126 8.73 2.36 10.14
C ASN A 126 8.83 1.18 9.18
N ASN A 127 8.07 0.11 9.39
CA ASN A 127 8.02 -1.05 8.50
C ASN A 127 7.40 -0.69 7.15
N VAL A 128 6.30 0.07 7.12
CA VAL A 128 5.72 0.56 5.84
C VAL A 128 6.74 1.38 5.06
N LYS A 129 7.50 2.26 5.74
CA LYS A 129 8.59 3.03 5.11
C LYS A 129 9.78 2.17 4.68
N ALA A 130 10.07 1.09 5.38
CA ALA A 130 11.08 0.13 4.96
C ALA A 130 10.64 -0.57 3.66
N ASN A 131 9.41 -1.06 3.61
CA ASN A 131 8.82 -1.69 2.43
C ASN A 131 8.80 -0.73 1.22
N PHE A 132 8.48 0.55 1.43
CA PHE A 132 8.60 1.57 0.39
C PHE A 132 10.02 1.66 -0.20
N ARG A 133 11.05 1.65 0.66
CA ARG A 133 12.45 1.68 0.20
C ARG A 133 12.84 0.42 -0.56
N HIS A 134 12.35 -0.74 -0.13
CA HIS A 134 12.55 -1.99 -0.87
C HIS A 134 11.94 -1.94 -2.26
N TRP A 135 10.68 -1.49 -2.39
CA TRP A 135 10.04 -1.29 -3.71
C TRP A 135 10.82 -0.30 -4.58
N SER A 136 11.35 0.78 -4.00
CA SER A 136 12.15 1.78 -4.73
C SER A 136 13.42 1.17 -5.29
N ARG A 137 14.15 0.38 -4.50
CA ARG A 137 15.36 -0.30 -4.97
C ARG A 137 15.04 -1.37 -6.01
N LEU A 138 13.98 -2.14 -5.79
CA LEU A 138 13.52 -3.16 -6.74
C LEU A 138 13.19 -2.54 -8.10
N LYS A 139 12.53 -1.39 -8.11
CA LYS A 139 12.27 -0.60 -9.33
C LYS A 139 13.57 -0.22 -10.05
N ASP A 140 14.58 0.24 -9.31
CA ASP A 140 15.87 0.65 -9.89
C ASP A 140 16.66 -0.54 -10.45
N VAL A 141 16.73 -1.65 -9.72
CA VAL A 141 17.36 -2.91 -10.19
C VAL A 141 16.63 -3.43 -11.43
N TYR A 142 15.30 -3.47 -11.41
CA TYR A 142 14.49 -3.94 -12.53
C TYR A 142 14.74 -3.09 -13.79
N LYS A 143 14.72 -1.76 -13.66
CA LYS A 143 15.00 -0.84 -14.78
C LYS A 143 16.42 -0.99 -15.33
N ARG A 144 17.42 -1.27 -14.48
CA ARG A 144 18.80 -1.56 -14.90
C ARG A 144 18.90 -2.85 -15.72
N ARG A 145 18.25 -3.93 -15.25
CA ARG A 145 18.32 -5.26 -15.89
C ARG A 145 17.48 -5.35 -17.15
N LYS A 146 16.29 -4.75 -17.16
CA LYS A 146 15.30 -4.89 -18.23
C LYS A 146 14.75 -3.52 -18.68
N PRO A 147 15.58 -2.66 -19.31
CA PRO A 147 15.17 -1.30 -19.69
C PRO A 147 14.02 -1.26 -20.72
N ALA A 148 13.75 -2.37 -21.41
CA ALA A 148 12.70 -2.50 -22.42
C ALA A 148 11.52 -3.39 -22.01
N SER A 149 11.54 -4.00 -20.82
CA SER A 149 10.43 -4.86 -20.37
C SER A 149 9.34 -4.01 -19.72
N THR A 150 8.10 -4.25 -20.13
CA THR A 150 6.89 -3.71 -19.50
C THR A 150 6.15 -4.76 -18.66
N SER A 151 6.64 -6.02 -18.65
CA SER A 151 5.96 -7.14 -17.99
C SER A 151 6.25 -7.14 -16.49
N SER A 152 5.21 -6.88 -15.70
CA SER A 152 5.36 -6.70 -14.26
C SER A 152 5.39 -7.97 -13.42
N LEU A 153 4.88 -9.10 -13.91
CA LEU A 153 4.84 -10.33 -13.10
C LEU A 153 6.23 -10.91 -12.85
N GLU A 154 7.19 -10.63 -13.75
CA GLU A 154 8.58 -11.07 -13.59
C GLU A 154 9.24 -10.52 -12.31
N VAL A 155 8.72 -9.41 -11.76
CA VAL A 155 9.19 -8.83 -10.49
C VAL A 155 8.95 -9.79 -9.31
N PHE A 156 7.96 -10.67 -9.41
CA PHE A 156 7.66 -11.67 -8.39
C PHE A 156 8.38 -13.00 -8.62
N GLU A 157 8.82 -13.29 -9.84
CA GLU A 157 9.39 -14.58 -10.22
C GLU A 157 10.93 -14.60 -10.25
N ASP A 158 11.58 -13.43 -10.29
CA ASP A 158 13.05 -13.33 -10.34
C ASP A 158 13.65 -13.22 -8.93
N ASP A 159 13.92 -14.39 -8.32
CA ASP A 159 14.57 -14.51 -7.01
C ASP A 159 15.94 -13.83 -6.96
N THR A 160 16.63 -13.71 -8.12
CA THR A 160 17.95 -13.07 -8.18
C THR A 160 17.89 -11.55 -8.03
N LEU A 161 16.69 -10.95 -8.11
CA LEU A 161 16.47 -9.55 -7.72
C LEU A 161 16.55 -9.40 -6.20
N GLU A 162 16.11 -10.40 -5.44
CA GLU A 162 16.16 -10.36 -3.97
C GLU A 162 17.60 -10.47 -3.47
N ASP A 163 18.39 -11.38 -4.05
CA ASP A 163 19.81 -11.52 -3.74
C ASP A 163 20.59 -10.20 -3.91
N GLU A 164 20.30 -9.44 -4.97
CA GLU A 164 20.96 -8.15 -5.24
C GLU A 164 20.52 -7.05 -4.24
N LEU A 165 19.25 -7.10 -3.78
CA LEU A 165 18.74 -6.17 -2.75
C LEU A 165 19.37 -6.43 -1.38
N GLU A 166 19.63 -7.70 -1.03
CA GLU A 166 20.28 -8.07 0.22
C GLU A 166 21.77 -7.67 0.23
N ILE A 167 22.46 -7.80 -0.91
CA ILE A 167 23.85 -7.36 -1.06
C ILE A 167 23.98 -5.84 -0.91
N GLU A 168 23.07 -5.07 -1.52
CA GLU A 168 23.05 -3.59 -1.40
C GLU A 168 22.64 -3.09 0.01
N GLN A 169 22.10 -3.94 0.89
CA GLN A 169 21.82 -3.58 2.29
C GLN A 169 23.04 -3.67 3.21
N GLN A 170 24.08 -4.41 2.81
CA GLN A 170 25.27 -4.68 3.62
C GLN A 170 26.47 -3.79 3.25
N ALA A 171 26.37 -3.01 2.17
CA ALA A 171 27.39 -2.07 1.67
C ALA A 171 27.11 -0.64 2.11
#